data_AF-A0A4Q9LQD3-F1
#
_entry.id   AF-A0A4Q9LQD3-F1
#
_cell.length_a   1.000
_cell.length_b   1.000
_cell.length_c   1.000
_cell.angle_alpha   90.00
_cell.angle_beta   90.00
_cell.angle_gamma   90.00
#
_symmetry.space_group_name_H-M   'P 1'
#
loop_
_entity.id
_entity.type
_entity.pdbx_description
1 polymer ?
#
loop_
_entity_poly.entity_id
_entity_poly.type
_entity_poly.pdbx_seq_one_letter_code
_entity_poly.pdbx_strand_id
1 'polypeptide(L)'
;MKKIGKVVVRTRKHPNELVDSKFLDLINREVGEYAGAHVPESITEAAYFMQAAQVCYNEATRKEMPRSARKEIIESKISKLVLSKDLLENARKQEMLSTSETKS
;
A
#
# COMPACT_ATOMS: atom_id res chain seq x y z
N MET A 1 49.85 -17.22 7.46
CA MET A 1 49.05 -16.01 7.79
C MET A 1 47.60 -16.41 7.98
N LYS A 2 47.05 -16.28 9.19
CA LYS A 2 45.62 -16.53 9.48
C LYS A 2 44.79 -15.39 8.88
N LYS A 3 43.90 -15.69 7.92
CA LYS A 3 42.87 -14.75 7.45
C LYS A 3 41.83 -14.61 8.55
N ILE A 4 41.87 -13.49 9.27
CA ILE A 4 40.83 -13.12 10.24
C ILE A 4 39.59 -12.76 9.40
N GLY A 5 38.63 -13.67 9.35
CA GLY A 5 37.35 -13.42 8.70
C GLY A 5 36.66 -12.24 9.38
N LYS A 6 36.44 -11.16 8.62
CA LYS A 6 35.66 -10.00 9.06
C LYS A 6 34.26 -10.50 9.44
N VAL A 7 33.99 -10.64 10.73
CA VAL A 7 32.64 -10.88 11.25
C VAL A 7 31.84 -9.61 11.00
N VAL A 8 31.11 -9.59 9.88
CA VAL A 8 30.09 -8.57 9.65
C VAL A 8 28.96 -8.89 10.61
N VAL A 9 28.95 -8.20 11.75
CA VAL A 9 27.81 -8.18 12.65
C VAL A 9 26.67 -7.52 11.89
N ARG A 10 25.79 -8.33 11.30
CA ARG A 10 24.48 -7.87 10.83
C ARG A 10 23.78 -7.28 12.05
N THR A 11 23.59 -5.97 12.06
CA THR A 11 22.71 -5.31 13.02
C THR A 11 21.38 -6.04 12.99
N ARG A 12 20.98 -6.63 14.12
CA ARG A 12 19.63 -7.19 14.28
C ARG A 12 18.67 -6.10 13.83
N LYS A 13 17.86 -6.38 12.79
CA LYS A 13 16.71 -5.53 12.48
C LYS A 13 15.90 -5.45 13.77
N HIS A 14 15.66 -4.23 14.28
CA HIS A 14 14.72 -4.08 15.38
C HIS A 14 13.40 -4.75 14.97
N PRO A 15 12.76 -5.54 15.86
CA PRO A 15 11.46 -6.08 15.55
C PRO A 15 10.54 -4.91 15.25
N ASN A 16 9.89 -4.95 14.08
CA ASN A 16 9.04 -3.85 13.61
C ASN A 16 7.97 -3.47 14.66
N GLU A 17 7.51 -4.43 15.46
CA GLU A 17 6.59 -4.19 16.59
C GLU A 17 7.14 -3.19 17.63
N LEU A 18 8.44 -3.20 17.93
CA LEU A 18 9.06 -2.22 18.85
C LEU A 18 9.21 -0.83 18.22
N VAL A 19 9.23 -0.76 16.89
CA VAL A 19 9.25 0.51 16.15
C VAL A 19 7.83 1.07 16.08
N ASP A 20 6.85 0.22 15.76
CA ASP A 20 5.43 0.55 15.67
C ASP A 20 4.88 1.00 17.05
N SER A 21 5.28 0.35 18.15
CA SER A 21 4.87 0.76 19.50
C SER A 21 5.38 2.14 19.89
N LYS A 22 6.62 2.48 19.53
CA LYS A 22 7.19 3.82 19.81
C LYS A 22 6.51 4.93 19.03
N PHE A 23 6.12 4.67 17.78
CA PHE A 23 5.33 5.62 17.01
C PHE A 23 3.94 5.82 17.61
N LEU A 24 3.31 4.73 18.05
CA LEU A 24 2.01 4.80 18.71
C LEU A 24 2.08 5.59 20.02
N ASP A 25 3.10 5.33 20.86
CA ASP A 25 3.32 6.05 22.12
C ASP A 25 3.53 7.55 21.88
N LEU A 26 4.31 7.91 20.86
CA LEU A 26 4.57 9.30 20.49
C LEU A 26 3.30 10.01 20.04
N ILE A 27 2.52 9.39 19.14
CA ILE A 27 1.28 9.96 18.62
C ILE A 27 0.26 10.12 19.74
N ASN A 28 0.12 9.12 20.62
CA ASN A 28 -0.80 9.20 21.77
C ASN A 28 -0.40 10.31 22.73
N ARG A 29 0.90 10.51 22.98
CA ARG A 29 1.38 11.63 23.80
C ARG A 29 1.03 12.96 23.15
N GLU A 30 1.36 13.15 21.88
CA GLU A 30 1.14 14.41 21.17
C GLU A 30 -0.35 14.77 21.08
N VAL A 31 -1.20 13.78 20.74
CA VAL A 31 -2.65 13.96 20.70
C VAL A 31 -3.21 14.28 22.08
N GLY A 32 -2.71 13.62 23.13
CA GLY A 32 -3.11 13.90 24.51
C GLY A 32 -2.73 15.30 24.98
N GLU A 33 -1.51 15.74 24.68
CA GLU A 33 -1.04 17.11 24.98
C GLU A 33 -1.87 18.16 24.21
N TYR A 34 -2.10 17.92 22.92
CA TYR A 34 -2.90 18.80 22.09
C TYR A 34 -4.35 18.88 22.58
N ALA A 35 -5.00 17.75 22.89
CA ALA A 35 -6.37 17.73 23.41
C ALA A 35 -6.49 18.36 24.79
N GLY A 36 -5.43 18.32 25.61
CA GLY A 36 -5.38 19.02 26.89
C GLY A 36 -5.34 20.55 26.75
N ALA A 37 -4.70 21.06 25.69
CA ALA A 37 -4.66 22.49 25.37
C ALA A 37 -5.87 22.96 24.54
N HIS A 38 -6.41 22.09 23.71
CA HIS A 38 -7.50 22.34 22.76
C HIS A 38 -8.57 21.26 22.92
N VAL A 39 -9.37 21.39 23.98
CA VAL A 39 -10.49 20.49 24.22
C VAL A 39 -11.51 20.67 23.08
N PRO A 40 -11.87 19.61 22.33
CA PRO A 40 -12.82 19.73 21.23
C PRO A 40 -14.18 20.22 21.73
N GLU A 41 -14.76 21.20 21.05
CA GLU A 41 -16.06 21.77 21.39
C GLU A 41 -17.22 20.93 20.84
N SER A 42 -16.92 20.01 19.91
CA SER A 42 -17.91 19.14 19.28
C SER A 42 -17.39 17.73 18.96
N ILE A 43 -18.34 16.81 18.78
CA ILE A 43 -18.04 15.44 18.33
C ILE A 43 -17.35 15.45 16.96
N THR A 44 -17.77 16.35 16.06
CA THR A 44 -17.19 16.50 14.73
C THR A 44 -15.72 16.89 14.82
N GLU A 45 -15.41 17.87 15.66
CA GLU A 45 -14.04 18.32 15.87
C GLU A 45 -13.16 17.23 16.50
N ALA A 46 -13.67 16.52 17.52
CA ALA A 46 -12.97 15.36 18.09
C ALA A 46 -12.70 14.27 17.03
N ALA A 47 -13.67 14.01 16.15
CA ALA A 47 -13.52 13.03 15.07
C ALA A 47 -12.47 13.47 14.04
N TYR A 48 -12.36 14.76 13.74
CA TYR A 48 -11.30 15.29 12.87
C TYR A 48 -9.92 15.08 13.49
N PHE A 49 -9.74 15.34 14.78
CA PHE A 49 -8.47 15.11 15.47
C PHE A 49 -8.07 13.64 15.49
N MET A 50 -9.00 12.74 15.80
CA MET A 50 -8.73 11.30 15.78
C MET A 50 -8.35 10.80 14.38
N GLN A 51 -9.00 11.31 13.34
CA GLN A 51 -8.65 10.99 11.95
C GLN A 51 -7.25 11.49 11.57
N ALA A 52 -6.91 12.72 11.95
CA ALA A 52 -5.57 13.27 11.72
C ALA A 52 -4.49 12.43 12.41
N ALA A 53 -4.69 12.03 13.67
CA ALA A 53 -3.79 11.15 14.40
C ALA A 53 -3.62 9.78 13.71
N GLN A 54 -4.72 9.20 13.22
CA GLN A 54 -4.70 7.93 12.50
C GLN A 54 -3.92 8.04 11.17
N VAL A 55 -4.06 9.15 10.44
CA VAL A 55 -3.30 9.40 9.21
C VAL A 55 -1.80 9.46 9.53
N CYS A 56 -1.41 10.21 10.57
CA CYS A 56 -0.02 10.28 11.02
C CYS A 56 0.55 8.90 11.35
N TYR A 57 -0.20 8.06 12.07
CA TYR A 57 0.22 6.69 12.39
C TYR A 57 0.41 5.84 11.14
N ASN A 58 -0.56 5.90 10.21
CA ASN A 58 -0.51 5.13 8.97
C ASN A 58 0.67 5.56 8.08
N GLU A 59 1.02 6.85 8.06
CA GLU A 59 2.18 7.35 7.32
C GLU A 59 3.50 6.94 7.96
N ALA A 60 3.62 7.08 9.29
CA ALA A 60 4.83 6.70 10.02
C ALA A 60 5.11 5.19 9.94
N THR A 61 4.06 4.38 9.89
CA THR A 61 4.14 2.92 9.77
C THR A 61 3.96 2.44 8.32
N ARG A 62 3.89 3.36 7.35
CA ARG A 62 3.66 3.02 5.94
C ARG A 62 4.83 2.19 5.42
N LYS A 63 4.60 0.88 5.31
CA LYS A 63 5.51 0.02 4.57
C LYS A 63 5.40 0.41 3.11
N GLU A 64 6.47 1.00 2.56
CA GLU A 64 6.58 1.06 1.11
C GLU A 64 6.38 -0.35 0.57
N MET A 65 5.41 -0.49 -0.32
CA MET A 65 5.16 -1.78 -0.94
C MET A 65 6.45 -2.22 -1.63
N PRO A 66 6.95 -3.44 -1.38
CA PRO A 66 8.18 -3.91 -2.00
C PRO A 66 8.10 -3.69 -3.51
N ARG A 67 9.20 -3.24 -4.12
CA ARG A 67 9.22 -2.97 -5.57
C ARG A 67 8.75 -4.18 -6.39
N SER A 68 9.02 -5.40 -5.91
CA SER A 68 8.52 -6.65 -6.49
C SER A 68 6.99 -6.75 -6.44
N ALA A 69 6.37 -6.55 -5.28
CA ALA A 69 4.91 -6.57 -5.14
C ALA A 69 4.24 -5.47 -5.99
N ARG A 70 4.86 -4.27 -6.07
CA ARG A 70 4.37 -3.20 -6.97
C ARG A 70 4.43 -3.62 -8.43
N LYS A 71 5.52 -4.26 -8.83
CA LYS A 71 5.70 -4.80 -10.18
C LYS A 71 4.65 -5.88 -10.48
N GLU A 72 4.44 -6.85 -9.60
CA GLU A 72 3.45 -7.92 -9.76
C GLU A 72 2.02 -7.39 -9.95
N ILE A 73 1.61 -6.38 -9.17
CA ILE A 73 0.28 -5.77 -9.33
C ILE A 73 0.14 -5.09 -10.71
N ILE A 74 1.19 -4.41 -11.18
CA ILE A 74 1.20 -3.75 -12.49
C ILE A 74 1.17 -4.81 -13.60
N GLU A 75 2.02 -5.83 -13.53
CA GLU A 75 2.06 -6.93 -14.50
C GLU A 75 0.73 -7.68 -14.56
N SER A 76 0.10 -7.96 -13.41
CA SER A 76 -1.23 -8.58 -13.35
C SER A 76 -2.29 -7.72 -14.04
N LYS A 77 -2.27 -6.39 -13.84
CA LYS A 77 -3.18 -5.47 -14.52
C LYS A 77 -2.95 -5.44 -16.03
N ILE A 78 -1.70 -5.41 -16.48
CA ILE A 78 -1.35 -5.45 -17.90
C ILE A 78 -1.82 -6.75 -18.54
N SER A 79 -1.53 -7.91 -17.93
CA SER A 79 -1.96 -9.21 -18.45
C SER A 79 -3.48 -9.32 -18.60
N LYS A 80 -4.25 -8.79 -17.62
CA LYS A 80 -5.72 -8.75 -17.70
C LYS A 80 -6.18 -7.88 -18.88
N LEU A 81 -5.58 -6.71 -19.07
CA LEU A 81 -5.94 -5.82 -20.18
C LEU A 81 -5.61 -6.43 -21.55
N VAL A 82 -4.45 -7.08 -21.68
CA VAL A 82 -4.05 -7.79 -22.91
C VAL A 82 -5.04 -8.90 -23.22
N LEU A 83 -5.38 -9.75 -22.24
CA LEU A 83 -6.36 -10.80 -22.42
C LEU A 83 -7.74 -10.25 -22.84
N SER A 84 -8.16 -9.14 -22.21
CA SER A 84 -9.44 -8.49 -22.53
C SER A 84 -9.46 -7.99 -23.98
N LYS A 85 -8.35 -7.41 -24.44
CA LYS A 85 -8.19 -6.93 -25.81
C LYS A 85 -8.26 -8.09 -26.81
N ASP A 86 -7.55 -9.17 -26.55
CA ASP A 86 -7.50 -10.33 -27.45
C ASP A 86 -8.88 -10.99 -27.60
N LEU A 87 -9.61 -11.13 -26.49
CA LEU A 87 -10.98 -11.64 -26.50
C LEU A 87 -11.92 -10.76 -27.33
N LEU A 88 -11.81 -9.44 -27.18
CA LEU A 88 -12.63 -8.49 -27.93
C LEU A 88 -12.30 -8.48 -29.42
N GLU A 89 -11.02 -8.59 -29.77
CA GLU A 89 -10.59 -8.70 -31.16
C GLU A 89 -11.10 -10.00 -31.81
N ASN A 90 -11.09 -11.10 -31.07
CA ASN A 90 -11.62 -12.38 -31.54
C ASN A 90 -13.15 -12.35 -31.71
N ALA A 91 -13.88 -11.75 -30.75
CA ALA A 91 -15.33 -11.59 -30.85
C ALA A 91 -15.72 -10.76 -32.09
N ARG A 92 -15.00 -9.66 -32.36
CA ARG A 92 -15.23 -8.83 -33.55
C ARG A 92 -14.96 -9.60 -34.85
N LYS A 93 -13.92 -10.44 -34.89
CA LYS A 93 -13.63 -11.30 -36.05
C LYS A 93 -14.76 -12.32 -36.27
N GLN A 94 -15.30 -12.92 -35.22
CA GLN A 94 -16.45 -13.83 -35.33
C GLN A 94 -17.71 -13.11 -35.86
N GLU A 95 -18.03 -11.93 -35.33
CA GLU A 95 -19.18 -11.12 -35.81
C GLU A 95 -19.08 -10.81 -37.32
N MET A 96 -17.90 -10.40 -37.79
CA MET A 96 -17.64 -10.16 -39.20
C MET A 96 -17.84 -11.41 -40.07
N LEU A 97 -17.43 -12.58 -39.59
CA LEU A 97 -17.62 -13.85 -40.30
C LEU A 97 -19.11 -14.22 -40.39
N SER A 98 -19.85 -14.14 -39.29
CA SER A 98 -21.29 -14.48 -39.25
C SER A 98 -22.18 -13.59 -40.11
N THR A 99 -21.84 -12.30 -40.26
CA THR A 99 -22.58 -11.37 -41.14
C THR A 99 -22.28 -11.56 -42.62
N SER A 100 -21.17 -12.23 -42.95
CA SER A 100 -20.80 -12.55 -44.33
C SER A 100 -21.48 -13.81 -44.87
N GLU A 101 -21.75 -14.79 -43.99
CA GLU A 101 -22.43 -16.06 -44.33
C GLU A 101 -23.94 -15.88 -44.59
N THR A 102 -24.56 -14.83 -44.07
CA THR A 102 -26.00 -14.56 -44.21
C THR A 102 -26.39 -13.84 -45.50
N LYS A 103 -25.42 -13.50 -46.36
CA LYS A 103 -25.63 -12.82 -47.66
C LYS A 103 -25.49 -13.73 -48.89
N SER A 104 -25.36 -15.05 -48.71
CA SER A 104 -25.21 -16.00 -49.81
C SER A 104 -26.46 -16.83 -50.07
#